data_AF-A0A669BJN2-F1
#
_entry.id   AF-A0A669BJN2-F1
#
_cell.length_a   1.000
_cell.length_b   1.000
_cell.length_c   1.000
_cell.angle_alpha   90.00
_cell.angle_beta   90.00
_cell.angle_gamma   90.00
#
_symmetry.space_group_name_H-M   'P 1'
#
loop_
_entity.id
_entity.type
_entity.pdbx_description
1 polymer ?
#
loop_
_entity_poly.entity_id
_entity_poly.type
_entity_poly.pdbx_seq_one_letter_code
_entity_poly.pdbx_strand_id
1 'polypeptide(L)'
;MSAVKTQPDHVSVEKGFQRATELNVALVFPACAGGLQPKITVSTTGVHASFPGSAETKPRGWSAKIRVLVSLQRVCVSYRYCKNKPYPKSRFCRGVPDPKIRIFDLGRKKAKVDEFPLCGHMVSDEYEQLSSEALEAARICANKYMVKTCGKDGFHIRMRLHPFHVIRINKMLSCAGADRLQTGMRGAFGKPQGTVARVHIGQVIMSVRTKAQNKEHVVEALRRAKFKFPGRQKIHISKKYGFTKFNACDFDDMMAEKRLIPDGCGVKYIPSRGPLARWKALHAV
;
A
#
# COMPACT_ATOMS: atom_id res chain seq x y z
N MET A 1 29.84 1.94 -21.42
CA MET A 1 29.67 0.48 -21.21
C MET A 1 30.35 0.11 -19.90
N SER A 2 29.58 -0.19 -18.87
CA SER A 2 30.03 -0.95 -17.69
C SER A 2 28.81 -1.33 -16.86
N ALA A 3 28.25 -2.51 -17.16
CA ALA A 3 27.15 -3.09 -16.40
C ALA A 3 27.72 -3.73 -15.13
N VAL A 4 27.38 -3.19 -13.97
CA VAL A 4 27.66 -3.83 -12.68
C VAL A 4 26.68 -5.00 -12.53
N LYS A 5 27.17 -6.22 -12.73
CA LYS A 5 26.49 -7.46 -12.33
C LYS A 5 26.51 -7.57 -10.81
N THR A 6 25.34 -7.55 -10.17
CA THR A 6 25.16 -8.03 -8.79
C THR A 6 24.33 -9.30 -8.82
N GLN A 7 24.94 -10.41 -8.43
CA GLN A 7 24.25 -11.68 -8.14
C GLN A 7 23.40 -11.51 -6.87
N PRO A 8 22.22 -12.13 -6.75
CA PRO A 8 21.43 -12.10 -5.53
C PRO A 8 21.80 -13.24 -4.58
N ASP A 9 22.32 -12.89 -3.40
CA ASP A 9 22.52 -13.82 -2.29
C ASP A 9 21.17 -14.27 -1.71
N HIS A 10 20.79 -15.51 -2.02
CA HIS A 10 19.54 -16.15 -1.57
C HIS A 10 19.43 -16.33 -0.04
N VAL A 11 20.53 -16.23 0.70
CA VAL A 11 20.61 -16.59 2.14
C VAL A 11 20.20 -15.44 3.08
N SER A 12 20.19 -14.19 2.61
CA SER A 12 19.94 -13.01 3.45
C SER A 12 18.45 -12.69 3.64
N VAL A 13 17.58 -13.22 2.79
CA VAL A 13 16.12 -12.94 2.79
C VAL A 13 15.38 -13.77 3.85
N GLU A 14 15.79 -15.02 4.09
CA GLU A 14 15.18 -15.90 5.10
C GLU A 14 15.41 -15.41 6.54
N LYS A 15 16.64 -14.93 6.83
CA LYS A 15 17.00 -14.41 8.17
C LYS A 15 16.22 -13.12 8.52
N GLY A 16 15.88 -12.32 7.52
CA GLY A 16 15.07 -11.10 7.69
C GLY A 16 13.60 -11.40 7.98
N PHE A 17 13.07 -12.51 7.46
CA PHE A 17 11.71 -12.96 7.73
C PHE A 17 11.59 -13.54 9.14
N GLN A 18 12.56 -14.37 9.57
CA GLN A 18 12.62 -14.96 10.91
C GLN A 18 12.60 -13.90 12.03
N ARG A 19 13.44 -12.85 11.93
CA ARG A 19 13.52 -11.77 12.95
C ARG A 19 12.25 -10.91 13.04
N ALA A 20 11.50 -10.76 11.94
CA ALA A 20 10.26 -9.97 11.94
C ALA A 20 9.08 -10.71 12.59
N THR A 21 9.09 -12.05 12.56
CA THR A 21 8.14 -12.90 13.29
C THR A 21 8.46 -12.99 14.78
N GLU A 22 9.74 -13.08 15.17
CA GLU A 22 10.15 -13.13 16.58
C GLU A 22 9.75 -11.86 17.36
N LEU A 23 9.90 -10.68 16.74
CA LEU A 23 9.56 -9.40 17.38
C LEU A 23 8.05 -9.17 17.59
N ASN A 24 7.19 -9.82 16.81
CA ASN A 24 5.73 -9.69 16.97
C ASN A 24 5.14 -10.68 18.00
N VAL A 25 5.83 -11.78 18.31
CA VAL A 25 5.38 -12.78 19.30
C VAL A 25 5.70 -12.33 20.73
N ALA A 26 6.80 -11.59 20.93
CA ALA A 26 7.20 -11.07 22.25
C ALA A 26 6.21 -10.03 22.83
N LEU A 27 5.38 -9.38 22.00
CA LEU A 27 4.46 -8.32 22.44
C LEU A 27 3.11 -8.82 22.99
N VAL A 28 2.88 -10.14 23.05
CA VAL A 28 1.58 -10.72 23.45
C VAL A 28 1.63 -11.45 24.79
N PHE A 29 2.79 -11.58 25.43
CA PHE A 29 2.88 -12.19 26.76
C PHE A 29 2.96 -11.10 27.86
N PRO A 30 1.97 -10.97 28.75
CA PRO A 30 2.18 -10.23 29.99
C PRO A 30 3.28 -10.96 30.78
N ALA A 31 4.21 -10.21 31.36
CA ALA A 31 5.33 -10.75 32.12
C ALA A 31 4.81 -11.67 33.24
N CYS A 32 4.99 -12.99 33.07
CA CYS A 32 4.77 -13.94 34.15
C CYS A 32 5.88 -13.74 35.19
N ALA A 33 5.49 -13.48 36.44
CA ALA A 33 6.37 -13.61 37.59
C ALA A 33 6.92 -15.05 37.62
N GLY A 34 8.23 -15.22 37.42
CA GLY A 34 8.88 -16.55 37.44
C GLY A 34 10.00 -16.79 36.41
N GLY A 35 10.31 -15.84 35.52
CA GLY A 35 11.58 -15.84 34.76
C GLY A 35 11.81 -16.96 33.73
N LEU A 36 10.89 -17.90 33.53
CA LEU A 36 11.04 -18.97 32.54
C LEU A 36 10.57 -18.53 31.15
N GLN A 37 11.52 -18.36 30.23
CA GLN A 37 11.23 -18.07 28.83
C GLN A 37 10.85 -19.36 28.07
N PRO A 38 9.75 -19.36 27.28
CA PRO A 38 9.43 -20.49 26.41
C PRO A 38 10.48 -20.67 25.32
N LYS A 39 10.85 -21.93 25.03
CA LYS A 39 11.60 -22.24 23.80
C LYS A 39 10.62 -22.23 22.63
N ILE A 40 10.84 -21.32 21.68
CA ILE A 40 10.05 -21.19 20.45
C ILE A 40 10.82 -21.87 19.32
N THR A 41 10.19 -22.83 18.66
CA THR A 41 10.72 -23.48 17.45
C THR A 41 9.82 -23.19 16.26
N VAL A 42 10.42 -22.77 15.15
CA VAL A 42 9.71 -22.38 13.92
C VAL A 42 9.98 -23.44 12.85
N SER A 43 8.92 -24.02 12.30
CA SER A 43 8.97 -24.98 11.19
C SER A 43 8.15 -24.48 9.99
N THR A 44 8.34 -25.11 8.83
CA THR A 44 7.65 -24.78 7.57
C THR A 44 6.12 -24.91 7.66
N THR A 45 5.60 -25.62 8.66
CA THR A 45 4.16 -25.82 8.90
C THR A 45 3.60 -25.04 10.09
N GLY A 46 4.44 -24.35 10.89
CA GLY A 46 3.96 -23.53 12.00
C GLY A 46 5.00 -23.25 13.11
N VAL A 47 4.58 -22.46 14.10
CA VAL A 47 5.37 -22.08 15.28
C VAL A 47 4.91 -22.90 16.49
N HIS A 48 5.83 -23.62 17.12
CA HIS A 48 5.59 -24.42 18.34
C HIS A 48 6.34 -23.80 19.52
N ALA A 49 5.69 -23.74 20.69
CA ALA A 49 6.31 -23.31 21.94
C ALA A 49 6.23 -24.45 22.96
N SER A 50 7.37 -24.77 23.58
CA SER A 50 7.48 -25.82 24.60
C SER A 50 8.22 -25.28 25.83
N PHE A 51 7.67 -25.54 27.01
CA PHE A 51 8.31 -25.21 28.30
C PHE A 51 8.97 -26.46 28.89
N PRO A 52 10.23 -26.40 29.35
CA PRO A 52 10.89 -27.55 29.95
C PRO A 52 10.46 -27.72 31.42
N GLY A 53 9.90 -28.89 31.74
CA GLY A 53 9.86 -29.48 33.09
C GLY A 53 8.87 -28.89 34.09
N SER A 54 7.68 -29.50 34.23
CA SER A 54 7.22 -30.13 35.47
C SER A 54 5.82 -30.72 35.26
N ALA A 55 5.64 -31.94 35.77
CA ALA A 55 4.35 -32.60 35.87
C ALA A 55 3.66 -32.06 37.12
N GLU A 56 2.66 -31.19 36.98
CA GLU A 56 1.70 -30.92 38.05
C GLU A 56 0.40 -30.30 37.52
N THR A 57 -0.70 -30.98 37.83
CA THR A 57 -2.11 -30.56 37.87
C THR A 57 -2.56 -29.40 36.97
N LYS A 58 -3.23 -29.74 35.85
CA LYS A 58 -4.03 -28.79 35.06
C LYS A 58 -5.17 -28.20 35.92
N PRO A 59 -5.25 -26.87 36.16
CA PRO A 59 -6.48 -26.29 36.67
C PRO A 59 -7.58 -26.35 35.60
N ARG A 60 -8.74 -26.89 35.98
CA ARG A 60 -9.95 -26.93 35.14
C ARG A 60 -10.36 -25.48 34.81
N GLY A 61 -10.23 -25.09 33.54
CA GLY A 61 -10.63 -23.77 33.06
C GLY A 61 -9.85 -23.24 31.84
N TRP A 62 -8.72 -23.85 31.49
CA TRP A 62 -7.83 -23.34 30.42
C TRP A 62 -8.08 -23.90 29.02
N SER A 63 -9.08 -24.77 28.84
CA SER A 63 -9.44 -25.32 27.53
C SER A 63 -10.55 -24.51 26.86
N ALA A 64 -10.32 -23.23 26.56
CA ALA A 64 -11.02 -22.51 25.49
C ALA A 64 -10.63 -21.04 25.50
N LYS A 65 -9.49 -20.67 24.90
CA LYS A 65 -9.26 -19.32 24.32
C LYS A 65 -7.83 -19.19 23.77
N ILE A 66 -7.47 -20.02 22.80
CA ILE A 66 -6.66 -19.59 21.65
C ILE A 66 -7.16 -20.47 20.49
N ARG A 67 -8.34 -20.15 19.98
CA ARG A 67 -8.64 -20.44 18.58
C ARG A 67 -8.25 -19.16 17.88
N VAL A 68 -7.00 -19.09 17.42
CA VAL A 68 -6.60 -18.05 16.47
C VAL A 68 -7.57 -18.20 15.30
N LEU A 69 -8.53 -17.29 15.22
CA LEU A 69 -9.34 -17.12 14.04
C LEU A 69 -8.39 -16.58 12.97
N VAL A 70 -7.60 -17.47 12.36
CA VAL A 70 -6.96 -17.19 11.08
C VAL A 70 -8.12 -17.02 10.12
N SER A 71 -8.61 -15.78 10.02
CA SER A 71 -9.55 -15.42 8.98
C SER A 71 -8.86 -15.76 7.66
N LEU A 72 -9.39 -16.78 6.99
CA LEU A 72 -8.92 -17.30 5.71
C LEU A 72 -9.15 -16.24 4.62
N GLN A 73 -8.42 -15.12 4.67
CA GLN A 73 -8.28 -14.25 3.53
C GLN A 73 -7.39 -15.00 2.53
N ARG A 74 -7.97 -15.41 1.40
CA ARG A 74 -7.25 -16.18 0.38
C ARG A 74 -5.98 -15.43 -0.03
N VAL A 75 -4.91 -16.20 -0.25
CA VAL A 75 -3.61 -15.67 -0.67
C VAL A 75 -3.78 -14.86 -1.96
N CYS A 76 -3.16 -13.67 -2.00
CA CYS A 76 -3.25 -12.68 -3.08
C CYS A 76 -2.95 -13.26 -4.49
N VAL A 77 -2.23 -14.39 -4.56
CA VAL A 77 -1.89 -15.13 -5.79
C VAL A 77 -3.12 -15.43 -6.65
N SER A 78 -4.26 -15.81 -6.04
CA SER A 78 -5.47 -16.18 -6.79
C SER A 78 -6.07 -15.01 -7.58
N TYR A 79 -5.82 -13.76 -7.15
CA TYR A 79 -6.43 -12.56 -7.72
C TYR A 79 -5.42 -11.65 -8.43
N ARG A 80 -4.15 -12.05 -8.56
CA ARG A 80 -3.07 -11.20 -9.12
C ARG A 80 -3.36 -10.72 -10.53
N TYR A 81 -3.89 -11.57 -11.41
CA TYR A 81 -4.03 -11.25 -12.83
C TYR A 81 -5.41 -10.67 -13.18
N CYS A 82 -5.42 -9.69 -14.07
CA CYS A 82 -6.61 -9.06 -14.64
C CYS A 82 -7.32 -9.97 -15.66
N LYS A 83 -8.01 -11.03 -15.21
CA LYS A 83 -8.69 -12.00 -16.09
C LYS A 83 -10.12 -11.61 -16.48
N ASN A 84 -10.86 -11.04 -15.53
CA ASN A 84 -12.29 -10.80 -15.69
C ASN A 84 -12.59 -9.37 -16.19
N LYS A 85 -13.81 -9.15 -16.71
CA LYS A 85 -14.31 -7.81 -16.98
C LYS A 85 -14.37 -6.98 -15.68
N PRO A 86 -14.16 -5.64 -15.74
CA PRO A 86 -14.29 -4.79 -14.57
C PRO A 86 -15.66 -4.95 -13.91
N TYR A 87 -15.64 -5.25 -12.60
CA TYR A 87 -16.84 -5.47 -11.80
C TYR A 87 -16.83 -4.52 -10.60
N PRO A 88 -17.43 -3.31 -10.73
CA PRO A 88 -17.45 -2.32 -9.66
C PRO A 88 -18.63 -2.50 -8.70
N LYS A 89 -18.50 -1.89 -7.51
CA LYS A 89 -19.64 -1.66 -6.61
C LYS A 89 -20.71 -0.86 -7.38
N SER A 90 -21.92 -1.39 -7.45
CA SER A 90 -23.00 -0.85 -8.30
C SER A 90 -24.37 -1.30 -7.78
N ARG A 91 -25.46 -0.82 -8.41
CA ARG A 91 -26.83 -1.27 -8.11
C ARG A 91 -27.03 -2.79 -8.21
N PHE A 92 -26.25 -3.44 -9.08
CA PHE A 92 -26.27 -4.88 -9.34
C PHE A 92 -25.33 -5.65 -8.40
N CYS A 93 -24.19 -5.04 -8.02
CA CYS A 93 -23.26 -5.62 -7.05
C CYS A 93 -23.44 -5.01 -5.67
N ARG A 94 -24.38 -5.56 -4.89
CA ARG A 94 -24.67 -5.16 -3.51
C ARG A 94 -23.85 -5.99 -2.51
N GLY A 95 -23.75 -5.51 -1.26
CA GLY A 95 -23.04 -6.21 -0.19
C GLY A 95 -21.52 -6.24 -0.34
N VAL A 96 -20.95 -5.30 -1.11
CA VAL A 96 -19.50 -5.18 -1.28
C VAL A 96 -18.87 -4.61 0.00
N PRO A 97 -17.87 -5.26 0.59
CA PRO A 97 -17.18 -4.73 1.76
C PRO A 97 -16.38 -3.47 1.38
N ASP A 98 -16.28 -2.54 2.33
CA ASP A 98 -15.53 -1.31 2.10
C ASP A 98 -14.02 -1.58 1.98
N PRO A 99 -13.31 -0.83 1.12
CA PRO A 99 -11.88 -1.00 0.92
C PRO A 99 -11.09 -0.73 2.20
N LYS A 100 -10.01 -1.50 2.41
CA LYS A 100 -9.16 -1.32 3.58
C LYS A 100 -8.45 0.04 3.58
N ILE A 101 -8.00 0.49 2.41
CA ILE A 101 -7.48 1.84 2.22
C ILE A 101 -8.63 2.86 2.26
N ARG A 102 -8.58 3.75 3.25
CA ARG A 102 -9.56 4.84 3.42
C ARG A 102 -8.96 6.22 3.17
N ILE A 103 -7.66 6.37 3.36
CA ILE A 103 -6.96 7.65 3.26
C ILE A 103 -5.96 7.55 2.10
N PHE A 104 -6.14 8.42 1.09
CA PHE A 104 -5.29 8.43 -0.10
C PHE A 104 -4.18 9.48 -0.04
N ASP A 105 -4.39 10.58 0.68
CA ASP A 105 -3.44 11.68 0.83
C ASP A 105 -2.90 11.77 2.27
N LEU A 106 -1.58 11.89 2.43
CA LEU A 106 -0.87 11.91 3.72
C LEU A 106 0.18 13.01 3.78
N GLY A 107 0.62 13.32 5.00
CA GLY A 107 1.53 14.43 5.27
C GLY A 107 0.82 15.76 5.13
N ARG A 108 1.53 16.79 4.68
CA ARG A 108 1.01 18.15 4.58
C ARG A 108 0.27 18.38 3.25
N LYS A 109 -0.94 17.83 3.16
CA LYS A 109 -1.82 17.95 1.97
C LYS A 109 -2.23 19.38 1.60
N LYS A 110 -2.24 20.29 2.59
CA LYS A 110 -2.57 21.71 2.42
C LYS A 110 -1.36 22.57 1.99
N ALA A 111 -0.16 21.99 1.88
CA ALA A 111 1.01 22.74 1.45
C ALA A 111 0.81 23.33 0.05
N LYS A 112 1.33 24.55 -0.13
CA LYS A 112 1.31 25.22 -1.42
C LYS A 112 2.16 24.45 -2.44
N VAL A 113 1.95 24.72 -3.72
CA VAL A 113 2.72 24.07 -4.80
C VAL A 113 4.20 24.40 -4.67
N ASP A 114 4.52 25.66 -4.40
CA ASP A 114 5.87 26.21 -4.40
C ASP A 114 6.78 25.54 -3.35
N GLU A 115 6.19 25.04 -2.25
CA GLU A 115 6.92 24.42 -1.15
C GLU A 115 7.53 23.05 -1.49
N PHE A 116 6.95 22.33 -2.46
CA PHE A 116 7.33 20.94 -2.78
C PHE A 116 7.60 20.74 -4.28
N PRO A 117 8.79 21.15 -4.76
CA PRO A 117 9.17 21.04 -6.16
C PRO A 117 9.47 19.60 -6.61
N LEU A 118 10.03 18.76 -5.74
CA LEU A 118 10.47 17.42 -6.12
C LEU A 118 9.29 16.45 -6.10
N CYS A 119 9.21 15.56 -7.10
CA CYS A 119 8.27 14.45 -7.09
C CYS A 119 8.92 13.09 -7.40
N GLY A 120 8.61 12.10 -6.57
CA GLY A 120 8.93 10.69 -6.79
C GLY A 120 7.66 9.88 -7.08
N HIS A 121 7.72 9.01 -8.09
CA HIS A 121 6.65 8.12 -8.48
C HIS A 121 7.08 6.67 -8.37
N MET A 122 6.20 5.83 -7.85
CA MET A 122 6.26 4.38 -8.00
C MET A 122 5.32 3.96 -9.12
N VAL A 123 5.85 3.23 -10.09
CA VAL A 123 5.16 2.81 -11.31
C VAL A 123 5.14 1.29 -11.42
N SER A 124 4.01 0.73 -11.84
CA SER A 124 3.90 -0.71 -12.14
C SER A 124 4.53 -1.04 -13.48
N ASP A 125 5.33 -2.10 -13.55
CA ASP A 125 5.86 -2.66 -14.80
C ASP A 125 5.04 -3.88 -15.28
N GLU A 126 3.97 -4.22 -14.56
CA GLU A 126 3.14 -5.39 -14.83
C GLU A 126 1.66 -5.01 -14.93
N TYR A 127 0.92 -5.81 -15.71
CA TYR A 127 -0.54 -5.75 -15.79
C TYR A 127 -1.16 -6.68 -14.74
N GLU A 128 -1.59 -6.10 -13.61
CA GLU A 128 -2.02 -6.88 -12.45
C GLU A 128 -3.12 -6.17 -11.64
N GLN A 129 -3.59 -6.86 -10.60
CA GLN A 129 -4.53 -6.35 -9.62
C GLN A 129 -3.82 -6.20 -8.27
N LEU A 130 -3.90 -5.01 -7.70
CA LEU A 130 -3.37 -4.70 -6.37
C LEU A 130 -4.50 -4.70 -5.35
N SER A 131 -4.37 -5.48 -4.28
CA SER A 131 -5.40 -5.51 -3.24
C SER A 131 -5.47 -4.20 -2.45
N SER A 132 -6.66 -3.86 -1.95
CA SER A 132 -6.83 -2.71 -1.05
C SER A 132 -6.01 -2.85 0.25
N GLU A 133 -5.76 -4.08 0.69
CA GLU A 133 -4.89 -4.41 1.82
C GLU A 133 -3.41 -4.10 1.52
N ALA A 134 -2.92 -4.48 0.33
CA ALA A 134 -1.56 -4.19 -0.10
C ALA A 134 -1.34 -2.68 -0.27
N LEU A 135 -2.32 -1.96 -0.83
CA LEU A 135 -2.30 -0.50 -0.92
C LEU A 135 -2.20 0.14 0.47
N GLU A 136 -2.98 -0.32 1.45
CA GLU A 136 -2.92 0.21 2.81
C GLU A 136 -1.57 -0.11 3.49
N ALA A 137 -1.05 -1.32 3.33
CA ALA A 137 0.25 -1.70 3.87
C ALA A 137 1.40 -0.87 3.27
N ALA A 138 1.40 -0.66 1.95
CA ALA A 138 2.37 0.18 1.26
C ALA A 138 2.30 1.63 1.73
N ARG A 139 1.09 2.17 1.90
CA ARG A 139 0.83 3.52 2.39
C ARG A 139 1.41 3.72 3.80
N ILE A 140 1.11 2.79 4.72
CA ILE A 140 1.63 2.85 6.09
C ILE A 140 3.16 2.78 6.10
N CYS A 141 3.73 1.88 5.29
CA CYS A 141 5.17 1.68 5.20
C CYS A 141 5.91 2.95 4.74
N ALA A 142 5.45 3.57 3.64
CA ALA A 142 6.03 4.81 3.12
C ALA A 142 5.88 5.96 4.13
N ASN A 143 4.70 6.12 4.72
CA ASN A 143 4.43 7.19 5.68
C ASN A 143 5.29 7.05 6.95
N LYS A 144 5.41 5.83 7.51
CA LYS A 144 6.20 5.60 8.73
C LYS A 144 7.67 5.97 8.54
N TYR A 145 8.24 5.68 7.39
CA TYR A 145 9.62 6.06 7.08
C TYR A 145 9.76 7.57 6.90
N MET A 146 8.92 8.18 6.07
CA MET A 146 9.00 9.62 5.77
C MET A 146 8.76 10.50 7.01
N VAL A 147 7.83 10.12 7.91
CA VAL A 147 7.61 10.84 9.17
C VAL A 147 8.86 10.78 10.06
N LYS A 148 9.55 9.64 10.10
CA LYS A 148 10.76 9.46 10.91
C LYS A 148 11.93 10.29 10.39
N THR A 149 12.10 10.40 9.07
CA THR A 149 13.28 11.06 8.47
C THR A 149 13.06 12.54 8.19
N CYS A 150 11.92 12.92 7.63
CA CYS A 150 11.67 14.27 7.10
C CYS A 150 10.66 15.07 7.95
N GLY A 151 10.07 14.45 8.97
CA GLY A 151 8.95 15.01 9.72
C GLY A 151 7.62 14.98 8.95
N LYS A 152 6.51 15.09 9.67
CA LYS A 152 5.14 15.03 9.09
C LYS A 152 4.87 16.14 8.07
N ASP A 153 5.51 17.29 8.24
CA ASP A 153 5.32 18.48 7.40
C ASP A 153 6.28 18.58 6.22
N GLY A 154 7.24 17.65 6.09
CA GLY A 154 8.25 17.67 5.05
C GLY A 154 7.83 17.05 3.71
N PHE A 155 6.64 16.48 3.63
CA PHE A 155 6.19 15.74 2.46
C PHE A 155 4.67 15.70 2.27
N HIS A 156 4.25 15.33 1.06
CA HIS A 156 2.88 14.97 0.73
C HIS A 156 2.87 13.67 -0.11
N ILE A 157 2.32 12.59 0.44
CA ILE A 157 2.13 11.30 -0.26
C ILE A 157 0.70 11.24 -0.78
N ARG A 158 0.55 10.81 -2.03
CA ARG A 158 -0.74 10.50 -2.65
C ARG A 158 -0.72 9.10 -3.25
N MET A 159 -1.62 8.25 -2.79
CA MET A 159 -2.00 7.03 -3.51
C MET A 159 -2.85 7.41 -4.72
N ARG A 160 -2.40 7.05 -5.91
CA ARG A 160 -3.07 7.40 -7.18
C ARG A 160 -4.10 6.36 -7.59
N LEU A 161 -3.94 5.14 -7.11
CA LEU A 161 -4.84 4.03 -7.39
C LEU A 161 -6.00 3.98 -6.41
N HIS A 162 -7.20 3.74 -6.94
CA HIS A 162 -8.41 3.49 -6.17
C HIS A 162 -8.92 2.07 -6.45
N PRO A 163 -9.21 1.27 -5.41
CA PRO A 163 -9.68 -0.10 -5.58
C PRO A 163 -11.18 -0.15 -5.87
N PHE A 164 -11.56 0.03 -7.13
CA PHE A 164 -12.96 -0.04 -7.56
C PHE A 164 -13.42 -1.43 -7.96
N HIS A 165 -12.50 -2.33 -8.34
CA HIS A 165 -12.87 -3.66 -8.78
C HIS A 165 -13.14 -4.56 -7.58
N VAL A 166 -14.24 -5.31 -7.62
CA VAL A 166 -14.65 -6.24 -6.57
C VAL A 166 -14.26 -7.65 -6.95
N ILE A 167 -13.51 -8.31 -6.06
CA ILE A 167 -13.20 -9.73 -6.18
C ILE A 167 -14.31 -10.56 -5.53
N ARG A 168 -14.62 -11.70 -6.17
CA ARG A 168 -15.66 -12.63 -5.72
C ARG A 168 -15.04 -13.96 -5.31
N ILE A 169 -15.62 -14.55 -4.29
CA ILE A 169 -15.22 -15.85 -3.76
C ILE A 169 -16.45 -16.77 -3.70
N ASN A 170 -16.34 -17.95 -4.31
CA ASN A 170 -17.22 -19.06 -3.96
C ASN A 170 -16.65 -19.69 -2.69
N LYS A 171 -17.30 -19.44 -1.54
CA LYS A 171 -16.82 -19.94 -0.23
C LYS A 171 -17.19 -21.41 -0.12
N MET A 172 -16.19 -22.27 -0.08
CA MET A 172 -16.37 -23.68 0.26
C MET A 172 -16.31 -23.83 1.78
N LEU A 173 -17.12 -24.73 2.33
CA LEU A 173 -17.05 -25.11 3.73
C LEU A 173 -15.85 -26.05 3.91
N SER A 174 -14.98 -25.73 4.86
CA SER A 174 -13.87 -26.59 5.25
C SER A 174 -14.20 -27.23 6.59
N CYS A 175 -15.13 -28.18 6.58
CA CYS A 175 -15.47 -29.03 7.72
C CYS A 175 -15.63 -30.48 7.27
N ALA A 176 -15.42 -31.43 8.18
CA ALA A 176 -15.70 -32.84 7.89
C ALA A 176 -17.18 -33.02 7.55
N GLY A 177 -17.48 -33.76 6.47
CA GLY A 177 -18.84 -33.91 5.96
C GLY A 177 -19.39 -32.69 5.20
N ALA A 178 -18.55 -31.69 4.86
CA ALA A 178 -18.95 -30.51 4.09
C ALA A 178 -19.65 -30.83 2.75
N ASP A 179 -19.30 -31.96 2.14
CA ASP A 179 -19.90 -32.43 0.88
C ASP A 179 -21.43 -32.57 0.96
N ARG A 180 -21.96 -32.93 2.14
CA ARG A 180 -23.40 -33.08 2.36
C ARG A 180 -24.14 -31.75 2.52
N LEU A 181 -23.44 -30.72 2.98
CA LEU A 181 -23.99 -29.41 3.32
C LEU A 181 -23.76 -28.37 2.23
N GLN A 182 -22.87 -28.65 1.29
CA GLN A 182 -22.46 -27.71 0.27
C GLN A 182 -22.87 -28.18 -1.12
N THR A 183 -23.35 -27.26 -1.95
CA THR A 183 -23.72 -27.53 -3.35
C THR A 183 -22.51 -27.68 -4.29
N GLY A 184 -21.29 -27.76 -3.75
CA GLY A 184 -20.04 -27.80 -4.52
C GLY A 184 -19.93 -26.63 -5.50
N MET A 185 -19.87 -26.94 -6.80
CA MET A 185 -19.76 -25.97 -7.89
C MET A 185 -21.11 -25.61 -8.55
N ARG A 186 -22.23 -26.17 -8.08
CA ARG A 186 -23.56 -25.76 -8.54
C ARG A 186 -23.86 -24.34 -8.05
N GLY A 187 -24.15 -23.42 -8.98
CA GLY A 187 -24.37 -22.01 -8.66
C GLY A 187 -23.10 -21.27 -8.21
N ALA A 188 -21.94 -21.57 -8.82
CA ALA A 188 -20.61 -21.08 -8.41
C ALA A 188 -20.37 -19.56 -8.50
N PHE A 189 -21.40 -18.73 -8.69
CA PHE A 189 -21.24 -17.29 -8.67
C PHE A 189 -20.90 -16.81 -7.26
N GLY A 190 -19.65 -16.42 -7.06
CA GLY A 190 -19.13 -16.05 -5.75
C GLY A 190 -19.77 -14.79 -5.15
N LYS A 191 -19.71 -14.70 -3.82
CA LYS A 191 -20.07 -13.49 -3.08
C LYS A 191 -18.91 -12.48 -3.10
N PRO A 192 -19.16 -11.17 -3.04
CA PRO A 192 -18.09 -10.17 -2.96
C PRO A 192 -17.31 -10.33 -1.64
N GLN A 193 -15.97 -10.33 -1.71
CA GLN A 193 -15.10 -10.53 -0.54
C GLN A 193 -14.14 -9.37 -0.30
N GLY A 194 -13.71 -8.68 -1.36
CA GLY A 194 -12.72 -7.62 -1.25
C GLY A 194 -12.70 -6.73 -2.48
N THR A 195 -11.95 -5.66 -2.37
CA THR A 195 -11.75 -4.69 -3.45
C THR A 195 -10.27 -4.62 -3.82
N VAL A 196 -10.04 -4.44 -5.12
CA VAL A 196 -8.73 -4.42 -5.76
C VAL A 196 -8.68 -3.29 -6.78
N ALA A 197 -7.50 -2.72 -6.97
CA ALA A 197 -7.20 -1.76 -8.03
C ALA A 197 -6.60 -2.51 -9.21
N ARG A 198 -7.14 -2.29 -10.41
CA ARG A 198 -6.54 -2.80 -11.64
C ARG A 198 -5.49 -1.80 -12.11
N VAL A 199 -4.31 -2.31 -12.48
CA VAL A 199 -3.15 -1.47 -12.81
C VAL A 199 -2.60 -1.88 -14.17
N HIS A 200 -2.31 -0.89 -15.00
CA HIS A 200 -1.65 -1.04 -16.28
C HIS A 200 -0.13 -0.86 -16.18
N ILE A 201 0.58 -1.41 -17.17
CA ILE A 201 2.02 -1.19 -17.32
C ILE A 201 2.25 0.31 -17.52
N GLY A 202 3.19 0.88 -16.77
CA GLY A 202 3.48 2.32 -16.79
C GLY A 202 2.54 3.17 -15.93
N GLN A 203 1.54 2.58 -15.29
CA GLN A 203 0.62 3.33 -14.42
C GLN A 203 1.26 3.63 -13.05
N VAL A 204 1.14 4.89 -12.62
CA VAL A 204 1.64 5.34 -11.31
C VAL A 204 0.74 4.82 -10.19
N ILE A 205 1.34 4.12 -9.22
CA ILE A 205 0.68 3.56 -8.04
C ILE A 205 0.61 4.63 -6.94
N MET A 206 1.79 5.16 -6.57
CA MET A 206 1.98 6.09 -5.46
C MET A 206 2.88 7.23 -5.92
N SER A 207 2.57 8.44 -5.49
CA SER A 207 3.34 9.65 -5.76
C SER A 207 3.68 10.34 -4.45
N VAL A 208 4.89 10.87 -4.34
CA VAL A 208 5.35 11.64 -3.18
C VAL A 208 5.93 12.94 -3.70
N ARG A 209 5.51 14.08 -3.13
CA ARG A 209 6.17 15.35 -3.36
C ARG A 209 6.84 15.85 -2.09
N THR A 210 8.03 16.42 -2.23
CA THR A 210 8.88 16.89 -1.13
C THR A 210 9.74 18.07 -1.55
N LYS A 211 10.50 18.61 -0.60
CA LYS A 211 11.66 19.47 -0.88
C LYS A 211 12.76 18.68 -1.59
N ALA A 212 13.62 19.37 -2.33
CA ALA A 212 14.72 18.77 -3.09
C ALA A 212 15.75 18.03 -2.21
N GLN A 213 15.96 18.52 -0.98
CA GLN A 213 16.87 17.92 0.01
C GLN A 213 16.49 16.46 0.37
N ASN A 214 15.19 16.13 0.35
CA ASN A 214 14.69 14.83 0.80
C ASN A 214 14.65 13.76 -0.30
N LYS A 215 15.36 13.97 -1.42
CA LYS A 215 15.31 13.10 -2.60
C LYS A 215 15.63 11.64 -2.29
N GLU A 216 16.71 11.40 -1.57
CA GLU A 216 17.17 10.04 -1.24
C GLU A 216 16.19 9.31 -0.32
N HIS A 217 15.65 10.04 0.66
CA HIS A 217 14.63 9.50 1.57
C HIS A 217 13.34 9.12 0.83
N VAL A 218 12.93 9.89 -0.19
CA VAL A 218 11.78 9.51 -1.02
C VAL A 218 12.04 8.20 -1.77
N VAL A 219 13.22 8.03 -2.36
CA VAL A 219 13.57 6.79 -3.07
C VAL A 219 13.55 5.59 -2.12
N GLU A 220 14.10 5.74 -0.92
CA GLU A 220 14.11 4.68 0.09
C GLU A 220 12.69 4.36 0.62
N ALA A 221 11.84 5.37 0.83
CA ALA A 221 10.45 5.18 1.22
C ALA A 221 9.67 4.37 0.17
N LEU A 222 9.86 4.71 -1.11
CA LEU A 222 9.25 4.00 -2.22
C LEU A 222 9.82 2.58 -2.36
N ARG A 223 11.12 2.38 -2.13
CA ARG A 223 11.74 1.04 -2.13
C ARG A 223 11.13 0.14 -1.04
N ARG A 224 10.88 0.68 0.15
CA ARG A 224 10.22 -0.07 1.24
C ARG A 224 8.78 -0.42 0.92
N ALA A 225 8.04 0.51 0.34
CA ALA A 225 6.66 0.28 -0.10
C ALA A 225 6.56 -0.72 -1.25
N LYS A 226 7.58 -0.79 -2.13
CA LYS A 226 7.64 -1.75 -3.25
C LYS A 226 7.51 -3.19 -2.77
N PHE A 227 8.12 -3.56 -1.64
CA PHE A 227 8.01 -4.92 -1.08
C PHE A 227 6.61 -5.32 -0.61
N LYS A 228 5.65 -4.39 -0.58
CA LYS A 228 4.24 -4.68 -0.23
C LYS A 228 3.39 -5.00 -1.45
N PHE A 229 3.89 -4.75 -2.66
CA PHE A 229 3.17 -5.05 -3.89
C PHE A 229 3.68 -6.38 -4.51
N PRO A 230 2.77 -7.17 -5.12
CA PRO A 230 3.18 -8.24 -6.03
C PRO A 230 3.86 -7.65 -7.27
N GLY A 231 4.65 -8.44 -7.99
CA GLY A 231 5.22 -8.01 -9.28
C GLY A 231 6.41 -7.04 -9.19
N ARG A 232 6.76 -6.46 -10.33
CA ARG A 232 7.89 -5.54 -10.50
C ARG A 232 7.43 -4.09 -10.54
N GLN A 233 7.87 -3.29 -9.57
CA GLN A 233 7.69 -1.84 -9.58
C GLN A 233 9.00 -1.11 -9.86
N LYS A 234 8.90 -0.02 -10.62
CA LYS A 234 9.99 0.91 -10.90
C LYS A 234 9.77 2.21 -10.13
N ILE A 235 10.87 2.81 -9.70
CA ILE A 235 10.86 4.10 -9.00
C ILE A 235 11.42 5.13 -9.97
N HIS A 236 10.66 6.21 -10.19
CA HIS A 236 11.06 7.29 -11.08
C HIS A 236 11.04 8.61 -10.31
N ILE A 237 12.07 9.41 -10.52
CA ILE A 237 12.07 10.81 -10.11
C ILE A 237 11.51 11.61 -11.29
N SER A 238 10.45 12.36 -11.03
CA SER A 238 9.78 13.15 -12.06
C SER A 238 10.60 14.38 -12.42
N LYS A 239 10.55 14.76 -13.70
CA LYS A 239 11.03 16.08 -14.17
C LYS A 239 10.00 17.19 -13.93
N LYS A 240 8.80 16.82 -13.50
CA LYS A 240 7.68 17.75 -13.27
C LYS A 240 7.78 18.43 -11.92
N TYR A 241 7.20 19.63 -11.83
CA TYR A 241 7.13 20.38 -10.59
C TYR A 241 6.05 19.78 -9.67
N GLY A 242 6.46 19.04 -8.65
CA GLY A 242 5.57 18.40 -7.68
C GLY A 242 4.48 17.53 -8.34
N PHE A 243 3.21 17.81 -8.03
CA PHE A 243 2.06 17.10 -8.61
C PHE A 243 1.46 17.81 -9.85
N THR A 244 2.13 18.82 -10.37
CA THR A 244 1.65 19.56 -11.54
C THR A 244 1.95 18.81 -12.83
N LYS A 245 1.40 19.32 -13.94
CA LYS A 245 1.64 18.76 -15.28
C LYS A 245 2.90 19.32 -15.93
N PHE A 246 3.42 20.44 -15.43
CA PHE A 246 4.50 21.25 -16.01
C PHE A 246 5.88 20.75 -15.57
N ASN A 247 6.90 21.00 -16.39
CA ASN A 247 8.29 20.69 -16.05
C ASN A 247 8.80 21.66 -14.99
N ALA A 248 9.80 21.24 -14.21
CA ALA A 248 10.39 22.12 -13.21
C ALA A 248 11.13 23.32 -13.82
N CYS A 249 11.77 23.16 -14.98
CA CYS A 249 12.50 24.24 -15.67
C CYS A 249 11.57 25.37 -16.11
N ASP A 250 10.42 25.03 -16.68
CA ASP A 250 9.49 26.01 -17.27
C ASP A 250 8.55 26.63 -16.23
N PHE A 251 8.50 26.07 -15.01
CA PHE A 251 7.49 26.40 -14.02
C PHE A 251 7.65 27.82 -13.48
N ASP A 252 8.89 28.21 -13.19
CA ASP A 252 9.21 29.52 -12.61
C ASP A 252 8.94 30.64 -13.62
N ASP A 253 9.31 30.43 -14.89
CA ASP A 253 9.02 31.36 -15.99
C ASP A 253 7.51 31.54 -16.19
N MET A 254 6.75 30.45 -16.25
CA MET A 254 5.29 30.51 -16.40
C MET A 254 4.58 31.15 -15.20
N MET A 255 5.18 31.07 -14.00
CA MET A 255 4.67 31.75 -12.81
C MET A 255 5.01 33.25 -12.86
N ALA A 256 6.21 33.63 -13.31
CA ALA A 256 6.61 35.01 -13.52
C ALA A 256 5.74 35.71 -14.60
N GLU A 257 5.42 35.00 -15.68
CA GLU A 257 4.49 35.45 -16.73
C GLU A 257 3.02 35.52 -16.27
N LYS A 258 2.72 35.19 -15.00
CA LYS A 258 1.35 35.09 -14.44
C LYS A 258 0.41 34.18 -15.24
N ARG A 259 0.95 33.22 -16.00
CA ARG A 259 0.16 32.18 -16.69
C ARG A 259 -0.31 31.09 -15.75
N LEU A 260 0.36 30.96 -14.61
CA LEU A 260 0.06 30.02 -13.55
C LEU A 260 -0.35 30.77 -12.29
N ILE A 261 -1.55 30.48 -11.77
CA ILE A 261 -2.00 30.96 -10.46
C ILE A 261 -1.96 29.81 -9.46
N PRO A 262 -1.33 29.99 -8.29
CA PRO A 262 -1.34 28.98 -7.24
C PRO A 262 -2.77 28.81 -6.68
N ASP A 263 -3.26 27.57 -6.68
CA ASP A 263 -4.59 27.18 -6.17
C ASP A 263 -4.40 26.12 -5.05
N GLY A 264 -3.79 26.57 -3.95
CA GLY A 264 -3.44 25.71 -2.82
C GLY A 264 -2.46 24.60 -3.19
N CYS A 265 -2.94 23.35 -3.22
CA CYS A 265 -2.11 22.18 -3.55
C CYS A 265 -1.83 22.05 -5.06
N GLY A 266 -2.62 22.71 -5.91
CA GLY A 266 -2.52 22.67 -7.36
C GLY A 266 -2.24 24.05 -7.96
N VAL A 267 -2.21 24.09 -9.29
CA VAL A 267 -2.02 25.31 -10.05
C VAL A 267 -3.12 25.40 -11.09
N LYS A 268 -3.69 26.59 -11.22
CA LYS A 268 -4.63 26.92 -12.29
C LYS A 268 -3.85 27.53 -13.44
N TYR A 269 -3.96 26.89 -14.61
CA TYR A 269 -3.43 27.44 -15.85
C TYR A 269 -4.42 28.46 -16.42
N ILE A 270 -3.92 29.63 -16.78
CA ILE A 270 -4.67 30.66 -17.50
C ILE A 270 -4.36 30.52 -18.99
N PRO A 271 -5.33 30.05 -19.79
CA PRO A 271 -5.15 30.04 -21.24
C PRO A 271 -5.28 31.47 -21.79
N SER A 272 -4.66 31.72 -22.95
CA SER A 272 -4.86 32.96 -23.72
C SER A 272 -6.25 33.07 -24.36
N ARG A 273 -7.14 32.11 -24.08
CA ARG A 273 -8.52 32.03 -24.60
C ARG A 273 -9.52 32.25 -23.47
N GLY A 274 -10.42 33.20 -23.66
CA GLY A 274 -11.51 33.49 -22.72
C GLY A 274 -11.95 34.96 -22.82
N PRO A 275 -12.89 35.39 -21.96
CA PRO A 275 -13.31 36.78 -21.92
C PRO A 275 -12.13 37.72 -21.64
N LEU A 276 -11.91 38.70 -22.52
CA LEU A 276 -10.79 39.64 -22.42
C LEU A 276 -10.78 40.41 -21.10
N ALA A 277 -11.95 40.69 -20.52
CA ALA A 277 -12.07 41.32 -19.21
C ALA A 277 -11.34 40.54 -18.10
N ARG A 278 -11.38 39.21 -18.11
CA ARG A 278 -10.66 38.37 -17.12
C ARG A 278 -9.16 38.43 -17.32
N TRP A 279 -8.71 38.46 -18.57
CA TRP A 279 -7.29 38.59 -18.88
C TRP A 279 -6.78 39.96 -18.45
N LYS A 280 -7.51 41.04 -18.76
CA LYS A 280 -7.21 42.41 -18.33
C LYS A 280 -7.16 42.52 -16.81
N ALA A 281 -8.11 41.96 -16.07
CA ALA A 281 -8.10 42.01 -14.60
C ALA A 281 -6.87 41.34 -13.95
N LEU A 282 -6.28 40.36 -14.63
CA LEU A 282 -5.08 39.64 -14.14
C LEU A 282 -3.77 40.37 -14.47
N HIS A 283 -3.77 41.14 -15.56
CA HIS A 283 -2.61 41.89 -16.07
C HIS A 283 -2.71 43.39 -15.81
N ALA A 284 -3.82 43.84 -15.21
CA ALA A 284 -3.96 45.18 -14.66
C ALA A 284 -3.01 45.29 -13.46
N VAL A 285 -1.82 45.80 -13.74
CA VAL A 285 -0.85 46.30 -12.77
C VAL A 285 -1.27 47.71 -12.39
#